data_AF-A0A3S4HTS0-F1
#
_entry.id   AF-A0A3S4HTS0-F1
#
_cell.length_a   1.000
_cell.length_b   1.000
_cell.length_c   1.000
_cell.angle_alpha   90.00
_cell.angle_beta   90.00
_cell.angle_gamma   90.00
#
_symmetry.space_group_name_H-M   'P 1'
#
loop_
_entity.id
_entity.type
_entity.pdbx_description
1 polymer ?
#
loop_
_entity_poly.entity_id
_entity_poly.type
_entity_poly.pdbx_seq_one_letter_code
_entity_poly.pdbx_strand_id
1 'polypeptide(L)'
;MLYIFDLGNVIVDIDFNRVLGVWSDLSRVPLASLKQKFTMGETFHQHERGEITDEAFAEAFCHEMALSLSYEQFAHGWQAVFVGLRPEVIAIMHKLREQGHRVVVLSNTNRLHTHFWPEEYPEVRAAADHIYLSQDFGNA
;
A
#
# COMPACT_ATOMS: atom_id res chain seq x y z
N MET A 1 -17.90 -11.24 -18.46
CA MET A 1 -16.99 -11.99 -17.56
C MET A 1 -16.67 -11.10 -16.35
N LEU A 2 -16.14 -11.68 -15.28
CA LEU A 2 -15.56 -10.93 -14.15
C LEU A 2 -14.03 -10.89 -14.30
N TYR A 3 -13.45 -9.70 -14.24
CA TYR A 3 -12.01 -9.47 -14.20
C TYR A 3 -11.64 -8.84 -12.86
N ILE A 4 -10.64 -9.42 -12.21
CA ILE A 4 -10.14 -8.97 -10.91
C ILE A 4 -8.69 -8.55 -11.10
N PHE A 5 -8.38 -7.31 -10.75
CA PHE A 5 -7.03 -6.76 -10.79
C PHE A 5 -6.51 -6.58 -9.37
N ASP A 6 -5.24 -6.95 -9.16
CA ASP A 6 -4.50 -6.48 -7.99
C ASP A 6 -4.14 -5.01 -8.17
N LEU A 7 -3.83 -4.30 -7.08
CA LEU A 7 -3.44 -2.89 -7.11
C LEU A 7 -1.91 -2.75 -7.24
N GLY A 8 -1.17 -3.25 -6.24
CA GLY A 8 0.28 -3.08 -6.14
C GLY A 8 1.04 -3.87 -7.21
N ASN A 9 1.94 -3.20 -7.93
CA ASN A 9 2.72 -3.76 -9.05
C ASN A 9 1.88 -4.31 -10.22
N VAL A 10 0.57 -4.04 -10.24
CA VAL A 10 -0.33 -4.33 -11.37
C VAL A 10 -0.91 -3.04 -11.91
N ILE A 11 -1.69 -2.29 -11.12
CA ILE A 11 -2.27 -1.02 -11.54
C ILE A 11 -1.36 0.16 -11.17
N VAL A 12 -0.70 0.08 -10.01
CA VAL A 12 0.20 1.12 -9.49
C VAL A 12 1.54 0.49 -9.14
N ASP A 13 2.63 1.08 -9.63
CA ASP A 13 3.99 0.70 -9.24
C ASP A 13 4.22 1.06 -7.77
N ILE A 14 4.74 0.09 -7.01
CA ILE A 14 5.10 0.26 -5.60
C ILE A 14 6.57 -0.07 -5.37
N ASP A 15 7.24 0.72 -4.54
CA ASP A 15 8.65 0.52 -4.21
C ASP A 15 8.94 0.84 -2.73
N PHE A 16 9.08 -0.21 -1.93
CA PHE A 16 9.47 -0.09 -0.52
C PHE A 16 10.89 0.48 -0.32
N ASN A 17 11.76 0.49 -1.33
CA ASN A 17 13.05 1.18 -1.19
C ASN A 17 12.87 2.68 -0.99
N ARG A 18 11.79 3.27 -1.52
CA ARG A 18 11.45 4.68 -1.31
C ARG A 18 11.08 4.94 0.14
N VAL A 19 10.24 4.06 0.72
CA VAL A 19 9.89 4.07 2.14
C VAL A 19 11.14 4.02 3.02
N LEU A 20 12.02 3.04 2.74
CA LEU A 20 13.26 2.89 3.48
C LEU A 20 14.20 4.09 3.31
N GLY A 21 14.20 4.74 2.15
CA GLY A 21 14.96 5.98 1.91
C GLY A 21 14.49 7.11 2.80
N VAL A 22 13.18 7.37 2.84
CA VAL A 22 12.59 8.41 3.71
C VAL A 22 12.87 8.11 5.18
N TRP A 23 12.69 6.87 5.62
CA TRP A 23 12.99 6.49 7.00
C TRP A 23 14.48 6.58 7.33
N SER A 24 15.37 6.26 6.38
CA SER A 24 16.81 6.43 6.55
C SER A 24 17.17 7.89 6.80
N ASP A 25 16.59 8.80 6.02
CA ASP A 25 16.82 10.24 6.15
C ASP A 25 16.30 10.80 7.49
N LEU A 26 15.10 10.37 7.92
CA LEU A 26 14.46 10.82 9.15
C LEU A 26 15.11 10.25 10.42
N SER A 27 15.45 8.96 10.42
CA SER A 27 16.01 8.26 11.58
C SER A 27 17.53 8.33 11.69
N ARG A 28 18.22 8.76 10.61
CA ARG A 28 19.68 8.70 10.44
C ARG A 28 20.27 7.28 10.47
N VAL A 29 19.43 6.24 10.38
CA VAL A 29 19.90 4.86 10.22
C VAL A 29 20.28 4.64 8.75
N PRO A 30 21.45 4.03 8.44
CA PRO A 30 21.86 3.80 7.06
C PRO A 30 20.85 2.95 6.26
N LEU A 31 20.52 3.38 5.04
CA LEU A 31 19.59 2.67 4.15
C LEU A 31 19.98 1.19 3.95
N ALA A 32 21.27 0.89 3.83
CA ALA A 32 21.75 -0.48 3.69
C ALA A 32 21.38 -1.37 4.89
N SER A 33 21.48 -0.82 6.11
CA SER A 33 21.09 -1.51 7.34
C SER A 33 19.59 -1.74 7.40
N LEU A 34 18.78 -0.76 6.96
CA LEU A 34 17.34 -0.93 6.87
C LEU A 34 16.97 -1.99 5.85
N LYS A 35 17.56 -1.97 4.65
CA LYS A 35 17.31 -3.00 3.63
C LYS A 35 17.63 -4.42 4.10
N GLN A 36 18.66 -4.58 4.92
CA GLN A 36 19.04 -5.90 5.44
C GLN A 36 18.04 -6.42 6.49
N LYS A 37 17.45 -5.53 7.30
CA LYS A 37 16.50 -5.88 8.35
C LYS A 37 15.05 -5.94 7.87
N PHE A 38 14.75 -5.25 6.78
CA PHE A 38 13.38 -5.08 6.31
C PHE A 38 12.77 -6.42 5.91
N THR A 39 11.73 -6.83 6.64
CA THR A 39 10.97 -8.05 6.38
C THR A 39 9.48 -7.75 6.46
N MET A 40 8.70 -8.32 5.56
CA MET A 40 7.25 -8.40 5.71
C MET A 40 6.91 -9.53 6.67
N GLY A 41 7.08 -9.25 7.97
CA GLY A 41 6.86 -10.20 9.06
C GLY A 41 5.40 -10.27 9.52
N GLU A 42 5.17 -10.97 10.63
CA GLU A 42 3.82 -11.16 11.18
C GLU A 42 3.14 -9.82 11.50
N THR A 43 3.87 -8.84 12.04
CA THR A 43 3.36 -7.49 12.33
C THR A 43 2.74 -6.82 11.09
N PHE A 44 3.35 -7.00 9.91
CA PHE A 44 2.80 -6.48 8.65
C PHE A 44 1.50 -7.19 8.27
N HIS A 45 1.46 -8.52 8.39
CA HIS A 45 0.26 -9.29 8.06
C HIS A 45 -0.90 -9.04 9.02
N GLN A 46 -0.63 -8.89 10.33
CA GLN A 46 -1.64 -8.49 11.32
C GLN A 46 -2.26 -7.15 10.96
N HIS A 47 -1.44 -6.19 10.50
CA HIS A 47 -1.92 -4.87 10.07
C HIS A 47 -2.77 -4.95 8.79
N GLU A 48 -2.36 -5.72 7.78
CA GLU A 48 -3.15 -5.94 6.55
C GLU A 48 -4.50 -6.62 6.80
N ARG A 49 -4.58 -7.45 7.85
CA ARG A 49 -5.82 -8.10 8.31
C ARG A 49 -6.67 -7.20 9.23
N GLY A 50 -6.16 -6.04 9.62
CA GLY A 50 -6.85 -5.11 10.53
C GLY A 50 -6.86 -5.57 11.99
N GLU A 51 -5.98 -6.48 12.39
CA GLU A 51 -5.90 -7.04 13.75
C GLU A 51 -5.20 -6.11 14.74
N ILE A 52 -4.36 -5.19 14.25
CA ILE A 52 -3.66 -4.18 15.04
C ILE A 52 -3.92 -2.78 14.46
N THR A 53 -3.85 -1.76 15.32
CA THR A 53 -4.03 -0.36 14.89
C THR A 53 -2.81 0.15 14.12
N ASP A 54 -2.97 1.28 13.42
CA ASP A 54 -1.89 1.93 12.68
C ASP A 54 -0.74 2.34 13.62
N GLU A 55 -1.05 2.81 14.83
CA GLU A 55 -0.05 3.18 15.85
C GLU A 55 0.67 1.96 16.41
N ALA A 56 -0.06 0.86 16.69
CA ALA A 56 0.55 -0.38 17.17
C ALA A 56 1.46 -1.00 16.10
N PHE A 57 1.06 -0.95 14.84
CA PHE A 57 1.90 -1.34 13.71
C PHE A 57 3.18 -0.48 13.64
N ALA A 58 3.05 0.85 13.69
CA ALA A 58 4.18 1.76 13.64
C ALA A 58 5.16 1.53 14.80
N GLU A 59 4.66 1.33 16.02
CA GLU A 59 5.48 1.07 17.21
C GLU A 59 6.24 -0.25 17.08
N ALA A 60 5.54 -1.34 16.78
CA ALA A 60 6.13 -2.67 16.64
C ALA A 60 7.16 -2.71 15.50
N PHE A 61 6.84 -2.12 14.35
CA PHE A 61 7.74 -2.04 13.21
C PHE A 61 8.99 -1.20 13.51
N CYS A 62 8.83 -0.06 14.18
CA CYS A 62 9.96 0.76 14.59
C CYS A 62 10.86 0.02 15.58
N HIS A 63 10.27 -0.75 16.50
CA HIS A 63 11.02 -1.58 17.44
C HIS A 63 11.86 -2.65 16.72
N GLU A 64 11.23 -3.44 15.82
CA GLU A 64 11.90 -4.48 15.04
C GLU A 64 13.07 -3.92 14.20
N MET A 65 12.88 -2.74 13.61
CA MET A 65 13.87 -2.10 12.75
C MET A 65 14.91 -1.27 13.49
N ALA A 66 14.74 -1.07 14.82
CA ALA A 66 15.50 -0.14 15.65
C ALA A 66 15.47 1.30 15.11
N LEU A 67 14.27 1.78 14.75
CA LEU A 67 14.00 3.13 14.29
C LEU A 67 13.48 3.99 15.45
N SER A 68 13.94 5.24 15.53
CA SER A 68 13.41 6.25 16.45
C SER A 68 12.60 7.28 15.66
N LEU A 69 11.41 6.88 15.22
CA LEU A 69 10.48 7.73 14.46
C LEU A 69 9.23 8.00 15.29
N SER A 70 8.64 9.19 15.15
CA SER A 70 7.26 9.41 15.57
C SER A 70 6.30 8.68 14.63
N TYR A 71 5.06 8.46 15.07
CA TYR A 71 4.01 7.91 14.21
C TYR A 71 3.85 8.72 12.90
N GLU A 72 3.86 10.05 12.98
CA GLU A 72 3.74 10.92 11.81
C GLU A 72 4.90 10.74 10.82
N GLN A 73 6.13 10.63 11.33
CA GLN A 73 7.32 10.37 10.51
C GLN A 73 7.28 8.98 9.87
N PHE A 74 6.83 7.98 10.64
CA PHE A 74 6.61 6.64 10.14
C PHE A 74 5.61 6.65 8.99
N ALA A 75 4.41 7.21 9.22
CA ALA A 75 3.33 7.30 8.24
C ALA A 75 3.76 8.06 6.98
N HIS A 76 4.46 9.17 7.13
CA HIS A 76 5.02 9.93 6.01
C HIS A 76 5.96 9.09 5.14
N GLY A 77 6.88 8.34 5.76
CA GLY A 77 7.75 7.43 5.01
C GLY A 77 6.97 6.27 4.37
N TRP A 78 5.98 5.71 5.08
CA TRP A 78 5.15 4.62 4.59
C TRP A 78 4.36 5.00 3.33
N GLN A 79 3.86 6.23 3.26
CA GLN A 79 3.14 6.75 2.08
C GLN A 79 4.02 6.86 0.83
N ALA A 80 5.35 6.96 0.98
CA ALA A 80 6.29 7.08 -0.15
C ALA A 80 6.39 5.80 -1.01
N VAL A 81 5.71 4.72 -0.61
CA VAL A 81 5.68 3.44 -1.33
C VAL A 81 5.15 3.57 -2.75
N PHE A 82 4.20 4.47 -3.00
CA PHE A 82 3.60 4.62 -4.32
C PHE A 82 4.54 5.36 -5.28
N VAL A 83 4.78 4.77 -6.44
CA VAL A 83 5.69 5.30 -7.47
C VAL A 83 4.89 6.01 -8.56
N GLY A 84 3.88 5.34 -9.10
CA GLY A 84 3.09 5.89 -10.19
C GLY A 84 2.09 4.90 -10.77
N LEU A 85 1.05 5.44 -11.40
CA LEU A 85 0.04 4.68 -12.11
C LEU A 85 0.63 4.03 -13.37
N ARG A 86 0.14 2.83 -13.72
CA ARG A 86 0.41 2.17 -15.01
C ARG A 86 -0.73 2.46 -15.99
N PRO A 87 -0.60 3.47 -16.88
CA PRO A 87 -1.71 3.95 -17.69
C PRO A 87 -2.24 2.90 -18.68
N GLU A 88 -1.38 1.97 -19.11
CA GLU A 88 -1.74 0.87 -19.99
C GLU A 88 -2.73 -0.10 -19.33
N VAL A 89 -2.62 -0.33 -18.02
CA VAL A 89 -3.53 -1.21 -17.28
C VAL A 89 -4.88 -0.53 -17.10
N ILE A 90 -4.88 0.77 -16.79
CA ILE A 90 -6.10 1.58 -16.74
C ILE A 90 -6.83 1.58 -18.08
N ALA A 91 -6.10 1.74 -19.19
CA ALA A 91 -6.69 1.65 -20.53
C ALA A 91 -7.32 0.28 -20.82
N ILE A 92 -6.72 -0.81 -20.32
CA ILE A 92 -7.29 -2.17 -20.42
C ILE A 92 -8.57 -2.28 -19.59
N MET A 93 -8.57 -1.80 -18.35
CA MET A 93 -9.74 -1.81 -17.47
C MET A 93 -10.94 -1.08 -18.12
N HIS A 94 -10.71 0.09 -18.70
CA HIS A 94 -11.74 0.82 -19.44
C HIS A 94 -12.29 0.02 -20.63
N LYS A 95 -11.41 -0.53 -21.48
CA LYS A 95 -11.83 -1.35 -22.63
C LYS A 95 -12.67 -2.56 -22.24
N LEU A 96 -12.31 -3.25 -21.15
CA LEU A 96 -13.08 -4.40 -20.65
C LEU A 96 -14.48 -3.97 -20.20
N ARG A 97 -14.62 -2.80 -19.56
CA ARG A 97 -15.93 -2.27 -19.14
C ARG A 97 -16.77 -1.83 -20.33
N GLU A 98 -16.17 -1.19 -21.33
CA GLU A 98 -16.84 -0.84 -22.59
C GLU A 98 -17.38 -2.07 -23.33
N GLN A 99 -16.72 -3.22 -23.19
CA GLN A 99 -17.18 -4.53 -23.70
C GLN A 99 -18.29 -5.17 -22.84
N GLY A 100 -18.76 -4.50 -21.79
CA GLY A 100 -19.81 -4.99 -20.88
C GLY A 100 -19.31 -6.01 -19.86
N HIS A 101 -18.01 -6.08 -19.58
CA HIS A 101 -17.48 -6.93 -18.52
C HIS A 101 -17.49 -6.22 -17.17
N ARG A 102 -17.56 -7.02 -16.10
CA ARG A 102 -17.39 -6.52 -14.72
C ARG A 102 -15.89 -6.47 -14.43
N VAL A 103 -15.40 -5.31 -14.01
CA VAL A 103 -13.99 -5.09 -13.65
C VAL A 103 -13.94 -4.63 -12.20
N VAL A 104 -13.21 -5.34 -11.36
CA VAL A 104 -13.03 -4.99 -9.95
C VAL A 104 -11.56 -5.00 -9.56
N VAL A 105 -11.21 -4.24 -8.54
CA VAL A 105 -9.90 -4.30 -7.89
C VAL A 105 -10.03 -5.10 -6.61
N LEU A 106 -9.06 -5.95 -6.32
CA LEU A 106 -8.91 -6.63 -5.04
C LEU A 106 -7.47 -6.43 -4.55
N SER A 107 -7.29 -5.71 -3.45
CA SER A 107 -5.97 -5.37 -2.92
C SER A 107 -5.85 -5.75 -1.45
N ASN A 108 -4.74 -6.39 -1.10
CA ASN A 108 -4.27 -6.33 0.28
C ASN A 108 -3.73 -4.92 0.52
N THR A 109 -4.18 -4.28 1.59
CA THR A 109 -3.78 -2.92 1.94
C THR A 109 -4.01 -2.67 3.42
N ASN A 110 -3.63 -1.48 3.88
CA ASN A 110 -3.83 -1.05 5.26
C ASN A 110 -4.29 0.41 5.33
N ARG A 111 -4.80 0.81 6.49
CA ARG A 111 -5.53 2.08 6.66
C ARG A 111 -4.64 3.28 6.33
N LEU A 112 -3.37 3.21 6.72
CA LEU A 112 -2.34 4.20 6.41
C LEU A 112 -2.23 4.51 4.90
N HIS A 113 -2.33 3.49 4.04
CA HIS A 113 -2.31 3.71 2.59
C HIS A 113 -3.64 4.22 2.05
N THR A 114 -4.77 3.74 2.59
CA THR A 114 -6.11 4.04 2.04
C THR A 114 -6.58 5.47 2.23
N HIS A 115 -5.98 6.25 3.12
CA HIS A 115 -6.22 7.70 3.16
C HIS A 115 -5.51 8.45 2.03
N PHE A 116 -4.45 7.89 1.46
CA PHE A 116 -3.54 8.61 0.57
C PHE A 116 -3.79 8.30 -0.91
N TRP A 117 -3.77 7.02 -1.30
CA TRP A 117 -3.79 6.67 -2.72
C TRP A 117 -5.12 6.96 -3.47
N PRO A 118 -6.31 6.96 -2.85
CA PRO A 118 -7.55 7.29 -3.58
C PRO A 118 -7.61 8.74 -4.06
N GLU A 119 -6.95 9.67 -3.37
CA GLU A 119 -6.85 11.07 -3.78
C GLU A 119 -5.79 11.25 -4.88
N GLU A 120 -4.67 10.51 -4.78
CA GLU A 120 -3.57 10.56 -5.76
C GLU A 120 -3.89 9.85 -7.08
N TYR A 121 -4.71 8.78 -7.04
CA TYR A 121 -5.04 7.96 -8.22
C TYR A 121 -6.55 7.81 -8.45
N PRO A 122 -7.28 8.93 -8.68
CA PRO A 122 -8.72 8.89 -8.98
C PRO A 122 -9.05 8.03 -10.21
N GLU A 123 -8.09 7.84 -11.13
CA GLU A 123 -8.20 6.99 -12.31
C GLU A 123 -8.52 5.55 -11.95
N VAL A 124 -7.93 5.00 -10.88
CA VAL A 124 -8.18 3.62 -10.44
C VAL A 124 -9.65 3.44 -10.07
N ARG A 125 -10.20 4.40 -9.32
CA ARG A 125 -11.62 4.41 -8.95
C ARG A 125 -12.52 4.61 -10.16
N ALA A 126 -12.10 5.43 -11.12
CA ALA A 126 -12.85 5.65 -12.35
C ALA A 126 -12.84 4.41 -13.27
N ALA A 127 -11.77 3.61 -13.27
CA ALA A 127 -11.61 2.45 -14.14
C ALA A 127 -12.23 1.15 -13.60
N ALA A 128 -12.56 1.07 -12.30
CA ALA A 128 -13.15 -0.11 -11.67
C ALA A 128 -14.64 0.07 -11.36
N ASP A 129 -15.40 -1.02 -11.42
CA ASP A 129 -16.79 -1.02 -10.97
C ASP A 129 -16.94 -1.19 -9.45
N HIS A 130 -15.93 -1.78 -8.80
CA HIS A 130 -15.80 -1.85 -7.34
C HIS A 130 -14.35 -2.10 -6.94
N ILE A 131 -13.98 -1.66 -5.74
CA ILE A 131 -12.65 -1.87 -5.15
C ILE A 131 -12.86 -2.59 -3.82
N TYR A 132 -12.27 -3.76 -3.69
CA TYR A 132 -12.29 -4.61 -2.52
C TYR A 132 -10.93 -4.54 -1.81
N LEU A 133 -10.91 -4.17 -0.53
CA LEU A 133 -9.69 -3.97 0.25
C LEU A 133 -9.66 -4.93 1.43
N SER A 134 -8.53 -5.61 1.68
CA SER A 134 -8.41 -6.64 2.73
C SER A 134 -8.92 -6.18 4.10
N GLN A 135 -8.57 -4.95 4.49
CA GLN A 135 -8.96 -4.36 5.77
C GLN A 135 -10.49 -4.19 5.95
N ASP A 136 -11.26 -4.08 4.85
CA ASP A 136 -12.71 -3.91 4.91
C ASP A 136 -13.42 -5.24 5.19
N PHE A 137 -12.72 -6.36 5.00
CA PHE A 137 -13.22 -7.71 5.27
C PHE A 137 -12.85 -8.26 6.65
N GLY A 138 -11.95 -7.59 7.39
CA GLY A 138 -11.43 -8.02 8.69
C GLY A 138 -12.36 -7.79 9.89
N ASN A 139 -13.56 -7.22 9.69
CA ASN A 139 -14.56 -6.99 10.74
C ASN A 139 -15.88 -7.72 10.44
N ALA A 140 -15.84 -9.05 10.44
CA ALA A 140 -17.04 -9.90 10.49
C ALA A 140 -17.03 -10.77 11.74
#